data_AF-A0A9Q0JB70-F1
#
_entry.id   AF-A0A9Q0JB70-F1
#
_cell.length_a   1.000
_cell.length_b   1.000
_cell.length_c   1.000
_cell.angle_alpha   90.00
_cell.angle_beta   90.00
_cell.angle_gamma   90.00
#
_symmetry.space_group_name_H-M   'P 1'
#
loop_
_entity.id
_entity.type
_entity.pdbx_description
1 polymer ?
#
loop_
_entity_poly.entity_id
_entity_poly.type
_entity_poly.pdbx_seq_one_letter_code
_entity_poly.pdbx_strand_id
1 'polypeptide(L)'
;MRVVSTWFEFTEQEARAFKVLERLFGEKALDYMILVVTCQKDEDADIDKFHKFFLPRAPQSLKDIVEKCQGRVLLFNNKTDDPERIKRQQKDIVYTVNREVLPHNKCRPFTNEYFKIAQEEEKKRKEAEKKLREGNIDLAIYNETKRKLETQRQEVMKGITEKIKIQIVEELKKETS
;
A
#
# COMPACT_ATOMS: atom_id res chain seq x y z
N MET A 1 -9.48 22.20 -30.43
CA MET A 1 -10.30 20.98 -30.32
C MET A 1 -9.57 20.00 -29.42
N ARG A 2 -10.01 19.82 -28.17
CA ARG A 2 -9.35 18.96 -27.19
C ARG A 2 -10.08 17.63 -27.19
N VAL A 3 -9.54 16.64 -27.91
CA VAL A 3 -10.08 15.27 -27.89
C VAL A 3 -9.72 14.67 -26.53
N VAL A 4 -10.65 14.73 -25.58
CA VAL A 4 -10.53 14.09 -24.27
C VAL A 4 -11.16 12.70 -24.39
N SER A 5 -10.41 11.75 -24.93
CA SER A 5 -10.70 10.33 -24.74
C SER A 5 -9.86 9.83 -23.57
N THR A 6 -10.16 10.28 -22.35
CA THR A 6 -9.45 9.85 -21.14
C THR A 6 -10.01 8.50 -20.67
N TRP A 7 -9.36 7.43 -21.11
CA TRP A 7 -9.53 6.08 -20.52
C TRP A 7 -9.22 6.05 -19.02
N PHE A 8 -8.41 7.01 -18.55
CA PHE A 8 -7.99 7.23 -17.17
C PHE A 8 -7.65 8.71 -16.95
N GLU A 9 -7.97 9.26 -15.78
CA GLU A 9 -7.64 10.64 -15.38
C GLU A 9 -6.51 10.61 -14.36
N PHE A 10 -5.26 10.63 -14.85
CA PHE A 10 -4.10 10.84 -13.98
C PHE A 10 -3.94 12.33 -13.69
N THR A 11 -3.85 12.68 -12.42
CA THR A 11 -3.79 14.06 -11.94
C THR A 11 -2.42 14.40 -11.37
N GLU A 12 -2.13 15.70 -11.31
CA GLU A 12 -0.92 16.17 -10.63
C GLU A 12 -0.92 15.82 -9.14
N GLN A 13 -2.10 15.77 -8.50
CA GLN A 13 -2.24 15.36 -7.10
C GLN A 13 -1.79 13.91 -6.89
N GLU A 14 -2.13 13.01 -7.80
CA GLU A 14 -1.68 11.61 -7.75
C GLU A 14 -0.16 11.50 -7.96
N ALA A 15 0.40 12.30 -8.87
CA ALA A 15 1.85 12.36 -9.05
C ALA A 15 2.58 12.82 -7.77
N ARG A 16 2.06 13.86 -7.10
CA ARG A 16 2.61 14.36 -5.83
C ARG A 16 2.44 13.34 -4.71
N ALA A 17 1.28 12.68 -4.63
CA ALA A 17 1.05 11.63 -3.64
C ALA A 17 2.07 10.48 -3.78
N PHE A 18 2.38 10.08 -5.01
CA PHE A 18 3.42 9.06 -5.26
C PHE A 18 4.80 9.52 -4.78
N LYS A 19 5.20 10.77 -5.08
CA LYS A 19 6.47 11.32 -4.60
C LYS A 19 6.56 11.35 -3.07
N VAL A 20 5.48 11.71 -2.39
CA VAL A 20 5.42 11.65 -0.92
C VAL A 20 5.59 10.22 -0.42
N LEU A 21 4.93 9.22 -1.04
CA LEU A 21 5.11 7.82 -0.68
C LEU A 21 6.55 7.34 -0.86
N GLU A 22 7.17 7.70 -1.98
CA GLU A 22 8.57 7.39 -2.28
C GLU A 22 9.52 7.98 -1.22
N ARG A 23 9.31 9.23 -0.80
CA ARG A 23 10.15 9.86 0.24
C ARG A 23 9.90 9.33 1.65
N LEU A 24 8.66 8.95 1.96
CA LEU A 24 8.31 8.38 3.27
C LEU A 24 8.86 6.98 3.47
N PHE A 25 8.69 6.11 2.47
CA PHE A 25 9.05 4.70 2.58
C PHE A 25 10.41 4.37 1.96
N GLY A 26 11.01 5.34 1.26
CA GLY A 26 12.28 5.21 0.55
C GLY A 26 12.11 4.51 -0.81
N GLU A 27 13.11 4.68 -1.67
CA GLU A 27 13.11 4.11 -3.04
C GLU A 27 12.93 2.59 -3.04
N LYS A 28 13.48 1.89 -2.03
CA LYS A 28 13.29 0.43 -1.87
C LYS A 28 11.84 0.01 -1.72
N ALA A 29 10.94 0.89 -1.29
CA ALA A 29 9.51 0.56 -1.22
C ALA A 29 8.91 0.33 -2.61
N LEU A 30 9.46 1.00 -3.64
CA LEU A 30 8.99 0.91 -5.02
C LEU A 30 9.19 -0.49 -5.61
N ASP A 31 10.21 -1.22 -5.14
CA ASP A 31 10.45 -2.64 -5.47
C ASP A 31 9.29 -3.57 -5.06
N TYR A 32 8.44 -3.10 -4.13
CA TYR A 32 7.28 -3.85 -3.61
C TYR A 32 5.94 -3.34 -4.17
N MET A 33 5.92 -2.18 -4.82
CA MET A 33 4.68 -1.53 -5.25
C MET A 33 4.11 -2.16 -6.52
N ILE A 34 2.79 -2.32 -6.54
CA ILE A 34 1.99 -2.66 -7.71
C ILE A 34 1.04 -1.49 -7.93
N LEU A 35 1.04 -0.92 -9.14
CA LEU A 35 0.12 0.14 -9.49
C LEU A 35 -1.22 -0.46 -9.90
N VAL A 36 -2.28 -0.20 -9.14
CA VAL A 36 -3.65 -0.61 -9.50
C VAL A 36 -4.38 0.58 -10.09
N VAL A 37 -4.72 0.48 -11.38
CA VAL A 37 -5.49 1.48 -12.10
C VAL A 37 -6.94 1.04 -12.16
N THR A 38 -7.83 1.84 -11.59
CA THR A 38 -9.27 1.54 -11.58
C THR A 38 -9.99 2.36 -12.64
N CYS A 39 -10.76 1.72 -13.52
CA CYS A 39 -11.59 2.44 -14.50
C CYS A 39 -13.08 2.39 -14.07
N GLN A 40 -13.72 3.56 -14.02
CA GLN A 40 -15.15 3.65 -13.70
C GLN A 40 -16.08 3.64 -14.93
N LYS A 41 -15.52 3.82 -16.13
CA LYS A 41 -16.26 4.11 -17.36
C LYS A 41 -16.18 3.00 -18.42
N ASP A 42 -15.27 2.05 -18.29
CA ASP A 42 -15.03 1.01 -19.30
C ASP A 42 -15.13 -0.39 -18.71
N GLU A 43 -16.10 -1.15 -19.21
CA GLU A 43 -16.29 -2.56 -18.86
C GLU A 43 -15.25 -3.46 -19.55
N ASP A 44 -14.56 -2.99 -20.59
CA ASP A 44 -13.55 -3.75 -21.36
C ASP A 44 -12.10 -3.30 -21.06
N ALA A 45 -11.88 -2.83 -19.83
CA ALA A 45 -10.54 -2.51 -19.32
C ALA A 45 -9.59 -3.71 -19.50
N ASP A 46 -8.58 -3.53 -20.36
CA ASP A 46 -7.64 -4.55 -20.80
C ASP A 46 -6.21 -4.02 -20.66
N ILE A 47 -5.36 -4.80 -19.99
CA ILE A 47 -3.99 -4.44 -19.68
C ILE A 47 -3.16 -4.28 -20.97
N ASP A 48 -3.46 -5.06 -22.00
CA ASP A 48 -2.83 -4.94 -23.31
C ASP A 48 -3.18 -3.60 -23.96
N LYS A 49 -4.44 -3.19 -23.87
CA LYS A 49 -4.86 -1.87 -24.40
C LYS A 49 -4.21 -0.74 -23.61
N PHE A 50 -4.07 -0.89 -22.29
CA PHE A 50 -3.37 0.09 -21.46
C PHE A 50 -1.92 0.26 -21.92
N HIS A 51 -1.16 -0.82 -22.08
CA HIS A 51 0.24 -0.73 -22.50
C HIS A 51 0.41 -0.28 -23.96
N LYS A 52 -0.44 -0.76 -24.89
CA LYS A 52 -0.30 -0.47 -26.33
C LYS A 52 -0.80 0.92 -26.72
N PHE A 53 -1.88 1.39 -26.08
CA PHE A 53 -2.56 2.61 -26.52
C PHE A 53 -2.53 3.74 -25.49
N PHE A 54 -2.67 3.44 -24.20
CA PHE A 54 -2.78 4.47 -23.18
C PHE A 54 -1.40 4.96 -22.67
N LEU A 55 -0.58 4.05 -22.14
CA LEU A 55 0.70 4.36 -21.52
C LEU A 55 1.64 5.18 -22.44
N PRO A 56 1.74 4.93 -23.76
CA PRO A 56 2.58 5.74 -24.64
C PRO A 56 2.13 7.20 -24.74
N ARG A 57 0.83 7.47 -24.57
CA ARG A 57 0.21 8.81 -24.62
C ARG A 57 0.06 9.45 -23.24
N ALA A 58 0.37 8.72 -22.17
CA ALA A 58 0.25 9.21 -20.80
C ALA A 58 1.26 10.34 -20.50
N PRO A 59 0.96 11.20 -19.50
CA PRO A 59 1.92 12.16 -18.96
C PRO A 59 3.21 11.47 -18.52
N GLN A 60 4.35 12.14 -18.67
CA GLN A 60 5.66 11.58 -18.32
C GLN A 60 5.72 11.11 -16.87
N SER A 61 5.12 11.85 -15.95
CA SER A 61 5.03 11.48 -14.54
C SER A 61 4.40 10.10 -14.30
N LEU A 62 3.38 9.71 -15.08
CA LEU A 62 2.79 8.38 -14.94
C LEU A 62 3.72 7.29 -15.50
N LYS A 63 4.40 7.57 -16.62
CA LYS A 63 5.37 6.65 -17.21
C LYS A 63 6.52 6.38 -16.24
N ASP A 64 7.04 7.43 -15.60
CA ASP A 64 8.11 7.33 -14.60
C ASP A 64 7.66 6.49 -13.40
N ILE A 65 6.40 6.66 -12.94
CA ILE A 65 5.83 5.85 -11.87
C ILE A 65 5.74 4.38 -12.26
N VAL A 66 5.25 4.08 -13.46
CA VAL A 66 5.14 2.70 -13.97
C VAL A 66 6.53 2.06 -14.06
N GLU A 67 7.53 2.80 -14.53
CA GLU A 67 8.92 2.34 -14.59
C GLU A 67 9.51 2.09 -13.19
N LYS A 68 9.30 3.00 -12.25
CA LYS A 68 9.70 2.84 -10.83
C LYS A 68 9.04 1.63 -10.17
N CYS A 69 7.80 1.32 -10.55
CA CYS A 69 7.10 0.10 -10.16
C CYS A 69 7.47 -1.12 -11.02
N GLN A 70 8.55 -1.05 -11.81
CA GLN A 70 9.08 -2.12 -12.67
C GLN A 70 8.03 -2.68 -13.65
N GLY A 71 7.13 -1.82 -14.14
CA GLY A 71 6.06 -2.20 -15.06
C GLY A 71 4.90 -2.95 -14.39
N ARG A 72 4.89 -3.12 -13.06
CA ARG A 72 3.80 -3.79 -12.32
C ARG A 72 2.56 -2.91 -12.31
N VAL A 73 1.67 -3.15 -13.27
CA VAL A 73 0.37 -2.46 -13.38
C VAL A 73 -0.75 -3.49 -13.48
N LEU A 74 -1.83 -3.26 -12.74
CA LEU A 74 -3.06 -4.04 -12.81
C LEU A 74 -4.24 -3.13 -13.10
N LEU A 75 -5.19 -3.61 -13.91
CA LEU A 75 -6.45 -2.91 -14.17
C LEU A 75 -7.58 -3.55 -13.37
N PHE A 76 -8.36 -2.71 -12.69
CA PHE A 76 -9.47 -3.12 -11.84
C PHE A 76 -10.77 -2.44 -12.24
N ASN A 77 -11.80 -3.23 -12.47
CA ASN A 77 -13.18 -2.76 -12.50
C ASN A 77 -13.82 -3.04 -11.13
N ASN A 78 -14.07 -1.96 -10.37
CA ASN A 78 -14.68 -2.04 -9.04
C ASN A 78 -16.21 -2.10 -9.07
N LYS A 79 -16.83 -2.02 -10.26
CA LYS A 79 -18.29 -2.05 -10.44
C LYS A 79 -18.78 -3.38 -11.01
N THR A 80 -17.89 -4.34 -11.24
CA THR A 80 -18.29 -5.62 -11.82
C THR A 80 -18.92 -6.52 -10.76
N ASP A 81 -20.12 -7.01 -11.06
CA ASP A 81 -20.80 -8.04 -10.27
C ASP A 81 -20.60 -9.45 -10.84
N ASP A 82 -19.85 -9.60 -11.95
CA ASP A 82 -19.52 -10.89 -12.55
C ASP A 82 -18.54 -11.67 -11.63
N PRO A 83 -18.97 -12.80 -11.03
CA PRO A 83 -18.13 -13.57 -10.12
C PRO A 83 -16.82 -14.05 -10.76
N GLU A 84 -16.85 -14.39 -12.06
CA GLU A 84 -15.65 -14.87 -12.74
C GLU A 84 -14.66 -13.74 -13.01
N ARG A 85 -15.14 -12.53 -13.33
CA ARG A 85 -14.29 -11.35 -13.44
C ARG A 85 -13.69 -10.95 -12.09
N ILE A 86 -14.48 -10.95 -11.02
CA ILE A 86 -13.99 -10.68 -9.66
C ILE A 86 -12.87 -11.67 -9.32
N LYS A 87 -13.10 -12.96 -9.56
CA LYS A 87 -12.12 -14.02 -9.31
C LYS A 87 -10.85 -13.87 -10.13
N ARG A 88 -10.95 -13.46 -11.41
CA ARG A 88 -9.77 -13.16 -12.26
C ARG A 88 -8.95 -12.00 -11.67
N GLN A 89 -9.58 -10.87 -11.38
CA GLN A 89 -8.89 -9.69 -10.81
C GLN A 89 -8.17 -10.05 -9.48
N GLN A 90 -8.81 -10.83 -8.61
CA GLN A 90 -8.19 -11.32 -7.38
C GLN A 90 -6.97 -12.22 -7.65
N LYS A 91 -7.08 -13.14 -8.61
CA LYS A 91 -5.96 -13.99 -9.02
C LYS A 91 -4.81 -13.18 -9.58
N ASP A 92 -5.07 -12.13 -10.35
CA ASP A 92 -4.03 -11.30 -10.96
C ASP A 92 -3.18 -10.58 -9.91
N ILE A 93 -3.79 -10.10 -8.80
CA ILE A 93 -3.04 -9.56 -7.65
C ILE A 93 -2.12 -10.64 -7.09
N VAL A 94 -2.67 -11.81 -6.73
CA VAL A 94 -1.89 -12.89 -6.10
C VAL A 94 -0.78 -13.38 -7.02
N TYR A 95 -1.06 -13.50 -8.31
CA TYR A 95 -0.08 -13.89 -9.32
C TYR A 95 1.05 -12.87 -9.41
N THR A 96 0.72 -11.58 -9.52
CA THR A 96 1.71 -10.49 -9.63
C THR A 96 2.59 -10.44 -8.39
N VAL A 97 2.01 -10.59 -7.19
CA VAL A 97 2.78 -10.66 -5.94
C VAL A 97 3.74 -11.85 -5.97
N ASN A 98 3.26 -13.05 -6.33
CA ASN A 98 4.07 -14.26 -6.27
C ASN A 98 5.15 -14.35 -7.36
N ARG A 99 4.91 -13.73 -8.52
CA ARG A 99 5.79 -13.86 -9.69
C ARG A 99 6.74 -12.68 -9.84
N GLU A 100 6.25 -11.47 -9.57
CA GLU A 100 7.00 -10.24 -9.81
C GLU A 100 7.54 -9.65 -8.51
N VAL A 101 6.73 -9.60 -7.44
CA VAL A 101 7.15 -8.91 -6.19
C VAL A 101 8.06 -9.79 -5.34
N LEU A 102 7.61 -10.99 -4.96
CA LEU A 102 8.36 -11.83 -4.01
C LEU A 102 9.74 -12.23 -4.53
N PRO A 103 9.91 -12.78 -5.75
CA PRO A 103 11.22 -13.21 -6.21
C PRO A 103 12.20 -12.05 -6.35
N HIS A 104 11.74 -10.90 -6.84
CA HIS A 104 12.55 -9.69 -6.97
C HIS A 104 13.05 -9.19 -5.61
N ASN A 105 12.25 -9.38 -4.56
CA ASN A 105 12.58 -8.99 -3.19
C ASN A 105 13.15 -10.14 -2.33
N LYS A 106 13.66 -11.22 -2.96
CA LYS A 106 14.24 -12.39 -2.27
C LYS A 106 13.29 -12.99 -1.22
N CYS A 107 11.99 -12.90 -1.48
CA CYS A 107 10.90 -13.30 -0.61
C CYS A 107 10.94 -12.66 0.79
N ARG A 108 11.61 -11.51 0.93
CA ARG A 108 11.63 -10.75 2.18
C ARG A 108 10.50 -9.72 2.13
N PRO A 109 9.73 -9.54 3.22
CA PRO A 109 8.77 -8.45 3.28
C PRO A 109 9.51 -7.11 3.35
N PHE A 110 8.86 -6.07 2.84
CA PHE A 110 9.32 -4.70 3.04
C PHE A 110 9.45 -4.40 4.54
N THR A 111 10.48 -3.64 4.91
CA THR A 111 10.73 -3.22 6.29
C THR A 111 11.33 -1.82 6.32
N ASN A 112 10.87 -1.01 7.27
CA ASN A 112 11.44 0.27 7.65
C ASN A 112 11.39 0.40 9.18
N GLU A 113 11.81 1.56 9.71
CA GLU A 113 11.81 1.82 11.15
C GLU A 113 10.41 1.63 11.77
N TYR A 114 9.37 2.18 11.15
CA TYR A 114 7.99 2.06 11.64
C TYR A 114 7.50 0.61 11.67
N PHE A 115 7.84 -0.18 10.65
CA PHE A 115 7.53 -1.61 10.60
C PHE A 115 8.23 -2.38 11.73
N LYS A 116 9.50 -2.06 12.03
CA LYS A 116 10.24 -2.72 13.12
C LYS A 116 9.59 -2.42 14.48
N ILE A 117 9.27 -1.15 14.75
CA ILE A 117 8.58 -0.75 15.98
C ILE A 117 7.25 -1.50 16.12
N ALA A 118 6.45 -1.54 15.05
CA ALA A 118 5.16 -2.25 15.07
C ALA A 118 5.31 -3.76 15.30
N GLN A 119 6.33 -4.40 14.70
CA GLN A 119 6.61 -5.82 14.90
C GLN A 119 7.09 -6.14 16.33
N GLU A 120 7.93 -5.29 16.91
CA GLU A 120 8.40 -5.44 18.29
C GLU A 120 7.25 -5.31 19.29
N GLU A 121 6.36 -4.33 19.10
CA GLU A 121 5.17 -4.18 19.93
C GLU A 121 4.21 -5.37 19.80
N GLU A 122 4.01 -5.87 18.58
CA GLU A 122 3.18 -7.06 18.37
C GLU A 122 3.79 -8.31 18.99
N LYS A 123 5.12 -8.44 18.98
CA LYS A 123 5.83 -9.54 19.64
C LYS A 123 5.65 -9.47 21.17
N LYS A 124 5.86 -8.29 21.77
CA LYS A 124 5.60 -8.06 23.21
C LYS A 124 4.15 -8.40 23.56
N ARG A 125 3.19 -8.01 22.71
CA ARG A 125 1.77 -8.32 22.90
C ARG A 125 1.51 -9.82 22.93
N LYS A 126 2.00 -10.57 21.94
CA LYS A 126 1.83 -12.03 21.86
C LYS A 126 2.49 -12.74 23.05
N GLU A 127 3.66 -12.29 23.48
CA GLU A 127 4.34 -12.85 24.65
C GLU A 127 3.58 -12.56 25.95
N ALA A 128 3.06 -11.34 26.11
CA ALA A 128 2.23 -10.98 27.26
C ALA A 128 0.91 -11.76 27.27
N GLU A 129 0.22 -11.87 26.14
CA GLU A 129 -1.01 -12.66 26.01
C GLU A 129 -0.78 -14.14 26.28
N LYS A 130 0.34 -14.70 25.81
CA LYS A 130 0.70 -16.09 26.11
C LYS A 130 0.91 -16.31 27.61
N LYS A 131 1.71 -15.46 28.26
CA LYS A 131 1.93 -15.51 29.73
C LYS A 131 0.62 -15.38 30.50
N LEU A 132 -0.28 -14.53 30.03
CA LEU A 132 -1.57 -14.28 30.66
C LEU A 132 -2.52 -15.48 30.51
N ARG A 133 -2.49 -16.18 29.37
CA ARG A 133 -3.29 -17.39 29.13
C ARG A 133 -2.76 -18.61 29.90
N GLU A 134 -1.45 -18.71 30.08
CA GLU A 134 -0.79 -19.82 30.78
C GLU A 134 -0.76 -19.61 32.30
N GLY A 135 -0.94 -18.38 32.78
CA GLY A 135 -1.05 -18.09 34.20
C GLY A 135 -2.46 -18.38 34.74
N ASN A 136 -2.55 -19.12 35.85
CA ASN A 136 -3.78 -19.21 36.67
C ASN A 136 -4.03 -17.87 37.40
N ILE A 137 -4.31 -16.82 36.65
CA ILE A 137 -4.45 -15.45 37.15
C ILE A 137 -5.95 -15.13 37.24
N ASP A 138 -6.33 -14.37 38.27
CA ASP A 138 -7.69 -13.88 38.45
C ASP A 138 -8.21 -13.12 37.20
N LEU A 139 -9.47 -13.31 36.86
CA LEU A 139 -10.07 -12.77 35.65
C LEU A 139 -10.10 -11.22 35.63
N ALA A 140 -10.20 -10.57 36.79
CA ALA A 140 -10.13 -9.11 36.87
C ALA A 140 -8.72 -8.62 36.54
N ILE A 141 -7.69 -9.28 37.07
CA ILE A 141 -6.28 -8.99 36.76
C ILE A 141 -5.98 -9.26 35.28
N TYR A 142 -6.53 -10.34 34.71
CA TYR A 142 -6.46 -10.64 33.28
C TYR A 142 -7.00 -9.48 32.44
N ASN A 143 -8.22 -9.06 32.72
CA ASN A 143 -8.89 -8.00 31.94
C ASN A 143 -8.19 -6.65 32.09
N GLU A 144 -7.70 -6.32 33.29
CA GLU A 144 -6.93 -5.08 33.50
C GLU A 144 -5.60 -5.09 32.75
N THR A 145 -4.87 -6.21 32.80
CA THR A 145 -3.58 -6.36 32.10
C THR A 145 -3.78 -6.27 30.58
N LYS A 146 -4.81 -6.93 30.05
CA LYS A 146 -5.17 -6.85 28.64
C LYS A 146 -5.52 -5.42 28.21
N ARG A 147 -6.29 -4.67 29.02
CA ARG A 147 -6.59 -3.26 28.77
C ARG A 147 -5.33 -2.40 28.73
N LYS A 148 -4.42 -2.55 29.71
CA LYS A 148 -3.14 -1.81 29.73
C LYS A 148 -2.31 -2.06 28.48
N LEU A 149 -2.24 -3.31 28.03
CA LEU A 149 -1.52 -3.71 26.81
C LEU A 149 -2.16 -3.10 25.55
N GLU A 150 -3.49 -3.08 25.47
CA GLU A 150 -4.21 -2.43 24.38
C GLU A 150 -3.99 -0.90 24.36
N THR A 151 -4.01 -0.25 25.53
CA THR A 151 -3.72 1.19 25.66
C THR A 151 -2.30 1.51 25.22
N GLN A 152 -1.29 0.76 25.68
CA GLN A 152 0.10 0.95 25.25
C GLN A 152 0.25 0.81 23.74
N ARG A 153 -0.39 -0.19 23.13
CA ARG A 153 -0.40 -0.37 21.67
C ARG A 153 -0.98 0.85 20.95
N GLN A 154 -2.09 1.39 21.46
CA GLN A 154 -2.71 2.60 20.90
C GLN A 154 -1.79 3.81 21.01
N GLU A 155 -1.11 3.99 22.15
CA GLU A 155 -0.16 5.09 22.36
C GLU A 155 1.03 5.00 21.40
N VAL A 156 1.64 3.82 21.25
CA VAL A 156 2.74 3.62 20.30
C VAL A 156 2.27 3.89 18.86
N MET A 157 1.11 3.37 18.46
CA MET A 157 0.58 3.59 17.11
C MET A 157 0.23 5.06 16.86
N LYS A 158 -0.29 5.76 17.87
CA LYS A 158 -0.54 7.20 17.80
C LYS A 158 0.76 7.97 17.61
N GLY A 159 1.84 7.62 18.34
CA GLY A 159 3.16 8.20 18.17
C GLY A 159 3.74 7.99 16.78
N ILE A 160 3.63 6.78 16.23
CA ILE A 160 4.05 6.47 14.85
C ILE A 160 3.25 7.31 13.85
N THR A 161 1.93 7.37 14.01
CA THR A 161 1.04 8.11 13.11
C THR A 161 1.39 9.61 13.10
N GLU A 162 1.67 10.18 14.27
CA GLU A 162 2.04 11.59 14.38
C GLU A 162 3.39 11.89 13.72
N LYS A 163 4.39 11.02 13.91
CA LYS A 163 5.67 11.13 13.21
C LYS A 163 5.50 11.09 11.69
N ILE A 164 4.70 10.15 11.18
CA ILE A 164 4.41 10.04 9.74
C ILE A 164 3.70 11.29 9.22
N LYS A 165 2.72 11.82 9.96
CA LYS A 165 2.02 13.06 9.58
C LYS A 165 2.98 14.25 9.49
N ILE A 166 3.87 14.42 10.46
CA ILE A 166 4.88 15.49 10.44
C ILE A 166 5.75 15.34 9.20
N GLN A 167 6.26 14.13 8.94
CA GLN A 167 7.10 13.87 7.78
C GLN A 167 6.36 14.14 6.45
N ILE A 168 5.09 13.77 6.33
CA ILE A 168 4.25 14.10 5.16
C ILE A 168 4.20 15.62 4.95
N VAL A 169 3.92 16.39 6.00
CA VAL A 169 3.80 17.85 5.92
C VAL A 169 5.13 18.49 5.53
N GLU A 170 6.25 17.99 6.07
CA GLU A 170 7.58 18.44 5.68
C GLU A 170 7.89 18.15 4.22
N GLU A 171 7.56 16.95 3.74
CA GLU A 171 7.78 16.57 2.34
C GLU A 171 6.92 17.36 1.35
N LEU A 172 5.67 17.67 1.72
CA LEU A 172 4.80 18.52 0.92
C LEU A 172 5.32 19.96 0.82
N LYS A 173 5.88 20.52 1.91
CA LYS A 173 6.47 21.87 1.90
C LYS A 173 7.68 21.99 0.97
N LYS A 174 8.51 20.94 0.90
CA LYS A 174 9.69 20.88 0.02
C LYS A 174 9.34 20.86 -1.47
N GLU A 175 8.10 20.55 -1.85
CA GLU A 175 7.65 20.63 -3.25
C GLU A 175 7.09 22.01 -3.64
N THR A 176 6.80 22.87 -2.66
CA THR A 176 6.23 24.21 -2.88
C THR A 176 7.23 25.36 -2.77
N SER A 177 8.49 25.08 -2.41
CA SER A 177 9.62 26.04 -2.40
C SER A 177 10.57 25.78 -3.55
#